data_AF-A0A524EX67-F1
#
_entry.id   AF-A0A524EX67-F1
#
_cell.length_a   1.000
_cell.length_b   1.000
_cell.length_c   1.000
_cell.angle_alpha   90.00
_cell.angle_beta   90.00
_cell.angle_gamma   90.00
#
_symmetry.space_group_name_H-M   'P 1'
#
loop_
_entity.id
_entity.type
_entity.pdbx_description
1 polymer ?
#
loop_
_entity_poly.entity_id
_entity_poly.type
_entity_poly.pdbx_seq_one_letter_code
_entity_poly.pdbx_strand_id
1 'polypeptide(L)'
;MTIITLILYLVSFIPNLFFSNRFTRYIKKFNSIDDTTLAKKFNKPLRTIQEKLFDLSQNQEKKSWVVSYLNKHYYVYNEEIVRKFKELYNNGLGEKEILESIHSQGIKTRAEVKSIIDTLIKYNKLEDREISVKSYREEQRFKD
;
A
#
# COMPACT_ATOMS: atom_id res chain seq x y z
N MET A 1 1.94 32.85 32.82
CA MET A 1 1.51 32.82 31.40
C MET A 1 2.24 31.77 30.58
N THR A 2 3.58 31.69 30.65
CA THR A 2 4.41 30.77 29.84
C THR A 2 4.16 29.27 30.05
N ILE A 3 3.90 28.83 31.29
CA ILE A 3 3.63 27.41 31.60
C ILE A 3 2.27 26.97 31.02
N ILE A 4 1.24 27.82 31.14
CA ILE A 4 -0.10 27.52 30.61
C ILE A 4 -0.07 27.49 29.08
N THR A 5 0.66 28.42 28.43
CA THR A 5 0.82 28.40 26.97
C THR A 5 1.60 27.18 26.48
N LEU A 6 2.62 26.72 27.22
CA LEU A 6 3.36 25.51 26.88
C LEU A 6 2.47 24.26 27.01
N ILE A 7 1.65 24.18 28.06
CA ILE A 7 0.69 23.09 28.26
C ILE A 7 -0.37 23.09 27.15
N LEU A 8 -0.96 24.25 26.84
CA LEU A 8 -1.93 24.36 25.74
C LEU A 8 -1.32 23.98 24.39
N TYR A 9 -0.07 24.39 24.14
CA TYR A 9 0.67 24.01 22.95
C TYR A 9 0.86 22.50 22.86
N LEU A 10 1.34 21.84 23.92
CA LEU A 10 1.50 20.38 23.94
C LEU A 10 0.17 19.62 23.80
N VAL A 11 -0.88 20.08 24.48
CA VAL A 11 -2.23 19.49 24.40
C VAL A 11 -2.80 19.60 22.99
N SER A 12 -2.45 20.65 22.23
CA SER A 12 -2.90 20.81 20.85
C SER A 12 -2.39 19.72 19.88
N PHE A 13 -1.28 19.03 20.20
CA PHE A 13 -0.73 17.93 19.39
C PHE A 13 -1.40 16.58 19.66
N ILE A 14 -2.03 16.42 20.83
CA ILE A 14 -2.62 15.16 21.28
C ILE A 14 -3.64 14.61 20.26
N PRO A 15 -4.60 15.41 19.72
CA PRO A 15 -5.56 14.92 18.73
C PRO A 15 -4.92 14.34 17.46
N ASN A 16 -3.82 14.93 16.98
CA ASN A 16 -3.10 14.48 15.78
C ASN A 16 -2.35 13.16 16.00
N LEU A 17 -1.80 12.95 17.19
CA LEU A 17 -1.17 11.68 17.57
C LEU A 17 -2.20 10.56 17.66
N PHE A 18 -3.34 10.80 18.31
CA PHE A 18 -4.44 9.84 18.38
C PHE A 18 -4.97 9.47 16.98
N PHE A 19 -5.16 10.46 16.12
CA PHE A 19 -5.55 10.23 14.73
C PHE A 19 -4.53 9.36 13.99
N SER A 20 -3.24 9.70 14.05
CA SER A 20 -2.18 8.98 13.35
C SER A 20 -2.09 7.51 13.75
N ASN A 21 -2.20 7.22 15.05
CA ASN A 21 -2.20 5.84 15.55
C ASN A 21 -3.47 5.09 15.12
N ARG A 22 -4.65 5.69 15.27
CA ARG A 22 -5.91 5.08 14.85
C ARG A 22 -5.94 4.81 13.34
N PHE A 23 -5.46 5.76 12.55
CA PHE A 23 -5.35 5.67 11.09
C PHE A 23 -4.47 4.50 10.68
N THR A 24 -3.24 4.44 11.21
CA THR A 24 -2.27 3.39 10.88
C THR A 24 -2.76 1.99 11.29
N ARG A 25 -3.46 1.87 12.44
CA ARG A 25 -4.07 0.60 12.84
C ARG A 25 -5.23 0.20 11.94
N TYR A 26 -5.99 1.16 11.43
CA TYR A 26 -7.16 0.89 10.59
C TYR A 26 -6.77 0.41 9.20
N ILE A 27 -5.85 1.10 8.52
CA ILE A 27 -5.43 0.77 7.15
C ILE A 27 -4.87 -0.65 7.04
N LYS A 28 -4.23 -1.16 8.11
CA LYS A 28 -3.67 -2.52 8.15
C LYS A 28 -4.71 -3.64 8.19
N LYS A 29 -5.97 -3.34 8.50
CA LYS A 29 -7.04 -4.34 8.65
C LYS A 29 -7.61 -4.84 7.33
N PHE A 30 -7.42 -4.09 6.25
CA PHE A 30 -8.01 -4.38 4.94
C PHE A 30 -6.93 -4.82 3.98
N ASN A 31 -7.24 -5.78 3.11
CA ASN A 31 -6.31 -6.22 2.07
C ASN A 31 -5.93 -5.06 1.15
N SER A 32 -6.92 -4.28 0.72
CA SER A 32 -6.76 -3.06 -0.06
C SER A 32 -7.76 -2.00 0.42
N ILE A 33 -7.35 -0.74 0.50
CA ILE A 33 -8.23 0.39 0.79
C ILE A 33 -7.76 1.68 0.11
N ASP A 34 -8.70 2.43 -0.48
CA ASP A 34 -8.44 3.69 -1.17
C ASP A 34 -8.64 4.93 -0.28
N ASP A 35 -8.04 6.04 -0.67
CA ASP A 35 -8.10 7.32 0.03
C ASP A 35 -9.52 7.89 0.20
N THR A 36 -10.43 7.65 -0.76
CA THR A 36 -11.82 8.12 -0.69
C THR A 36 -12.60 7.35 0.37
N THR A 37 -12.40 6.03 0.45
CA THR A 37 -12.98 5.18 1.50
C THR A 37 -12.46 5.59 2.89
N LEU A 38 -11.17 5.91 2.99
CA LEU A 38 -10.57 6.41 4.23
C LEU A 38 -11.12 7.78 4.64
N ALA A 39 -11.27 8.72 3.70
CA ALA A 39 -11.84 10.04 3.96
C ALA A 39 -13.25 9.93 4.53
N LYS A 40 -14.10 9.09 3.93
CA LYS A 40 -15.44 8.78 4.45
C LYS A 40 -15.38 8.16 5.84
N LYS A 41 -14.51 7.17 6.06
CA LYS A 41 -14.40 6.46 7.35
C LYS A 41 -14.00 7.37 8.51
N PHE A 42 -13.05 8.26 8.27
CA PHE A 42 -12.50 9.13 9.30
C PHE A 42 -13.24 10.47 9.42
N ASN A 43 -14.24 10.71 8.57
CA ASN A 43 -14.94 11.99 8.45
C ASN A 43 -13.93 13.16 8.33
N LYS A 44 -12.98 13.02 7.40
CA LYS A 44 -11.93 14.00 7.13
C LYS A 44 -11.94 14.40 5.65
N PRO A 45 -11.52 15.63 5.32
CA PRO A 45 -11.33 16.03 3.92
C PRO A 45 -10.39 15.07 3.20
N LEU A 46 -10.69 14.78 1.93
CA LEU A 46 -9.85 13.89 1.10
C LEU A 46 -8.39 14.34 1.10
N ARG A 47 -8.16 15.63 0.95
CA ARG A 47 -6.81 16.24 0.97
C ARG A 47 -6.04 15.87 2.23
N THR A 48 -6.66 15.94 3.42
CA THR A 48 -6.01 15.57 4.69
C THR A 48 -5.61 14.10 4.72
N ILE A 49 -6.45 13.21 4.15
CA ILE A 49 -6.10 11.79 4.03
C ILE A 49 -4.97 11.58 3.03
N GLN A 50 -5.00 12.26 1.89
CA GLN A 50 -3.96 12.18 0.86
C GLN A 50 -2.61 12.71 1.36
N GLU A 51 -2.59 13.82 2.10
CA GLU A 51 -1.39 14.34 2.76
C GLU A 51 -0.83 13.30 3.75
N LYS A 52 -1.70 12.67 4.55
CA LYS A 52 -1.28 11.61 5.48
C LYS A 52 -0.71 10.39 4.75
N LEU A 53 -1.35 9.97 3.66
CA LEU A 53 -0.90 8.83 2.85
C LEU A 53 0.39 9.15 2.09
N PHE A 54 0.57 10.38 1.63
CA PHE A 54 1.82 10.88 1.05
C PHE A 54 2.97 10.75 2.06
N ASP A 55 2.78 11.24 3.30
CA ASP A 55 3.80 11.12 4.34
C ASP A 55 4.16 9.66 4.62
N LEU A 56 3.14 8.79 4.67
CA LEU A 56 3.34 7.36 4.86
C LEU A 56 4.03 6.71 3.67
N SER A 57 3.84 7.23 2.46
CA SER A 57 4.39 6.67 1.23
C SER A 57 5.86 7.02 0.99
N GLN A 58 6.40 8.06 1.64
CA GLN A 58 7.81 8.47 1.47
C GLN A 58 8.82 7.50 2.10
N ASN A 59 8.47 6.87 3.22
CA ASN A 59 9.39 6.03 4.00
C ASN A 59 8.80 4.64 4.21
N GLN A 60 8.88 3.80 3.17
CA GLN A 60 8.20 2.50 3.17
C GLN A 60 9.11 1.29 3.30
N GLU A 61 10.42 1.41 3.12
CA GLU A 61 11.39 0.30 3.08
C GLU A 61 11.18 -0.73 4.21
N LYS A 62 11.10 -0.26 5.46
CA LYS A 62 10.94 -1.11 6.66
C LYS A 62 9.50 -1.50 6.98
N LYS A 63 8.51 -1.08 6.19
CA LYS A 63 7.08 -1.36 6.44
C LYS A 63 6.68 -2.66 5.74
N SER A 64 5.93 -3.52 6.42
CA SER A 64 5.40 -4.75 5.82
C SER A 64 4.25 -4.52 4.83
N TRP A 65 3.62 -3.35 4.89
CA TRP A 65 2.53 -2.89 4.03
C TRP A 65 3.03 -1.82 3.04
N VAL A 66 2.22 -1.50 2.02
CA VAL A 66 2.58 -0.59 0.94
C VAL A 66 1.47 0.42 0.66
N VAL A 67 1.86 1.65 0.36
CA VAL A 67 1.03 2.73 -0.20
C VAL A 67 1.52 2.98 -1.60
N SER A 68 0.64 2.87 -2.59
CA SER A 68 0.91 3.27 -3.96
C SER A 68 0.07 4.49 -4.34
N TYR A 69 0.53 5.22 -5.35
CA TYR A 69 -0.19 6.36 -5.91
C TYR A 69 -0.49 6.06 -7.38
N LEU A 70 -1.77 6.10 -7.75
CA LEU A 70 -2.25 5.80 -9.10
C LEU A 70 -3.48 6.66 -9.41
N ASN A 71 -3.53 7.25 -10.62
CA ASN A 71 -4.69 8.00 -11.11
C ASN A 71 -5.21 9.07 -10.12
N LYS A 72 -4.30 9.80 -9.47
CA LYS A 72 -4.60 10.83 -8.46
C LYS A 72 -5.17 10.30 -7.13
N HIS A 73 -5.13 8.99 -6.92
CA HIS A 73 -5.58 8.34 -5.70
C HIS A 73 -4.44 7.57 -5.03
N TYR A 74 -4.48 7.53 -3.70
CA TYR A 74 -3.66 6.62 -2.92
C TYR A 74 -4.41 5.33 -2.61
N TYR A 75 -3.67 4.21 -2.70
CA TYR A 75 -4.14 2.89 -2.32
C TYR A 75 -3.21 2.32 -1.27
N VAL A 76 -3.77 1.68 -0.24
CA VAL A 76 -3.01 1.00 0.80
C VAL A 76 -3.25 -0.49 0.70
N TYR A 77 -2.17 -1.25 0.71
CA TYR A 77 -2.11 -2.70 0.65
C TYR A 77 -1.48 -3.24 1.94
N ASN A 78 -2.18 -4.12 2.65
CA ASN A 78 -1.68 -4.69 3.89
C ASN A 78 -0.51 -5.67 3.67
N GLU A 79 0.02 -6.19 4.77
CA GLU A 79 1.13 -7.15 4.74
C GLU A 79 0.78 -8.47 4.05
N GLU A 80 -0.43 -8.98 4.27
CA GLU A 80 -0.87 -10.25 3.69
C GLU A 80 -0.89 -10.18 2.15
N ILE A 81 -1.51 -9.14 1.60
CA ILE A 81 -1.57 -8.98 0.14
C ILE A 81 -0.19 -8.70 -0.44
N VAL A 82 0.66 -7.93 0.23
CA VAL A 82 2.02 -7.63 -0.22
C VAL A 82 2.85 -8.91 -0.25
N ARG A 83 2.75 -9.77 0.76
CA ARG A 83 3.45 -11.06 0.79
C ARG A 83 2.99 -11.95 -0.38
N LYS A 84 1.68 -12.13 -0.54
CA LYS A 84 1.13 -12.92 -1.65
C LYS A 84 1.54 -12.35 -3.01
N PHE A 85 1.59 -11.03 -3.13
CA PHE A 85 2.04 -10.35 -4.34
C PHE A 85 3.50 -10.69 -4.67
N LYS A 86 4.40 -10.64 -3.67
CA LYS A 86 5.81 -11.01 -3.83
C LYS A 86 5.98 -12.47 -4.24
N GLU A 87 5.22 -13.38 -3.65
CA GLU A 87 5.24 -14.81 -4.02
C GLU A 87 4.85 -15.00 -5.49
N LEU A 88 3.74 -14.39 -5.93
CA LEU A 88 3.30 -14.48 -7.33
C LEU A 88 4.33 -13.87 -8.29
N TYR A 89 4.92 -12.73 -7.95
CA TYR A 89 5.96 -12.11 -8.76
C TYR A 89 7.22 -12.99 -8.87
N ASN A 90 7.70 -13.51 -7.75
CA ASN A 90 8.91 -14.36 -7.70
C ASN A 90 8.70 -15.70 -8.41
N ASN A 91 7.47 -16.22 -8.44
CA ASN A 91 7.11 -17.39 -9.23
C ASN A 91 7.14 -17.13 -10.75
N GLY A 92 7.42 -15.90 -11.19
CA GLY A 92 7.52 -15.55 -12.61
C GLY A 92 6.19 -15.17 -13.27
N LEU A 93 5.13 -14.95 -12.49
CA LEU A 93 3.84 -14.53 -13.06
C LEU A 93 3.94 -13.10 -13.63
N GLY A 94 3.27 -12.88 -14.76
CA GLY A 94 3.10 -11.56 -15.34
C GLY A 94 2.00 -10.75 -14.64
N GLU A 95 1.88 -9.47 -15.00
CA GLU A 95 0.87 -8.57 -14.40
C GLU A 95 -0.57 -9.07 -14.54
N LYS A 96 -0.88 -9.76 -15.64
CA LYS A 96 -2.22 -10.28 -15.92
C LYS A 96 -2.54 -11.45 -15.00
N GLU A 97 -1.62 -12.39 -14.90
CA GLU A 97 -1.74 -13.59 -14.06
C GLU A 97 -1.76 -13.23 -12.57
N ILE A 98 -0.94 -12.24 -12.17
CA ILE A 98 -0.97 -11.66 -10.83
C ILE A 98 -2.34 -11.06 -10.56
N LEU A 99 -2.88 -10.23 -11.46
CA LEU A 99 -4.21 -9.63 -11.30
C LEU A 99 -5.28 -10.70 -11.11
N GLU A 100 -5.33 -11.71 -11.97
CA GLU A 100 -6.30 -12.80 -11.88
C GLU A 100 -6.26 -13.51 -10.51
N SER A 101 -5.07 -13.69 -9.95
CA SER A 101 -4.85 -14.38 -8.66
C SER A 101 -5.26 -13.58 -7.41
N ILE A 102 -5.28 -12.25 -7.51
CA ILE A 102 -5.53 -11.34 -6.37
C ILE A 102 -6.71 -10.38 -6.58
N HIS A 103 -7.44 -10.53 -7.69
CA HIS A 103 -8.57 -9.67 -8.05
C HIS A 103 -9.61 -9.58 -6.93
N SER A 104 -9.96 -10.73 -6.34
CA SER A 104 -10.93 -10.83 -5.25
C SER A 104 -10.49 -10.17 -3.94
N GLN A 105 -9.20 -9.83 -3.80
CA GLN A 105 -8.62 -9.22 -2.60
C GLN A 105 -8.56 -7.69 -2.68
N GLY A 106 -9.19 -7.09 -3.70
CA GLY A 106 -9.39 -5.65 -3.81
C GLY A 106 -8.40 -4.92 -4.73
N ILE A 107 -7.59 -5.65 -5.49
CA ILE A 107 -6.77 -5.11 -6.59
C ILE A 107 -7.54 -5.33 -7.89
N LYS A 108 -7.91 -4.26 -8.60
CA LYS A 108 -8.92 -4.37 -9.66
C LYS A 108 -8.34 -4.30 -11.07
N THR A 109 -7.19 -3.67 -11.21
CA THR A 109 -6.67 -3.31 -12.54
C THR A 109 -5.20 -3.71 -12.69
N ARG A 110 -4.78 -3.94 -13.94
CA ARG A 110 -3.36 -4.16 -14.26
C ARG A 110 -2.50 -2.95 -13.90
N ALA A 111 -3.08 -1.74 -13.98
CA ALA A 111 -2.40 -0.51 -13.59
C ALA A 111 -2.09 -0.48 -12.08
N GLU A 112 -3.00 -0.99 -11.24
CA GLU A 112 -2.72 -1.18 -9.81
C GLU A 112 -1.60 -2.18 -9.58
N VAL A 113 -1.62 -3.34 -10.26
CA VAL A 113 -0.55 -4.34 -10.18
C VAL A 113 0.80 -3.74 -10.55
N LYS A 114 0.88 -3.01 -11.66
CA LYS A 114 2.09 -2.31 -12.08
C LYS A 114 2.54 -1.28 -11.04
N SER A 115 1.62 -0.47 -10.53
CA SER A 115 1.91 0.53 -9.48
C SER A 115 2.47 -0.12 -8.21
N ILE A 116 1.98 -1.29 -7.82
CA ILE A 116 2.52 -2.06 -6.70
C ILE A 116 3.95 -2.54 -7.00
N ILE A 117 4.21 -3.10 -8.19
CA ILE A 117 5.55 -3.54 -8.62
C ILE A 117 6.53 -2.37 -8.55
N ASP A 118 6.20 -1.27 -9.22
CA ASP A 118 7.06 -0.08 -9.28
C ASP A 118 7.36 0.46 -7.88
N THR A 119 6.35 0.45 -6.98
CA THR A 119 6.52 0.88 -5.59
C THR A 119 7.39 -0.08 -4.78
N LEU A 120 7.22 -1.39 -4.96
CA LEU A 120 8.03 -2.40 -4.26
C LEU A 120 9.49 -2.34 -4.69
N ILE A 121 9.76 -2.20 -5.99
CA ILE A 121 11.11 -2.03 -6.53
C ILE A 121 11.72 -0.72 -6.02
N LYS A 122 11.00 0.41 -6.10
CA LYS A 122 11.47 1.71 -5.64
C LYS A 122 11.99 1.69 -4.20
N TYR A 123 11.36 0.90 -3.32
CA TYR A 123 11.73 0.78 -1.92
C TYR A 123 12.53 -0.50 -1.59
N ASN A 124 13.18 -1.11 -2.59
CA ASN A 124 14.03 -2.31 -2.46
C ASN A 124 13.35 -3.46 -1.70
N LYS A 125 12.03 -3.59 -1.86
CA LYS A 125 11.23 -4.69 -1.26
C LYS A 125 11.11 -5.89 -2.19
N LEU A 126 11.55 -5.74 -3.42
CA LEU A 126 11.43 -6.69 -4.50
C LEU A 126 12.63 -6.46 -5.41
N GLU A 127 13.39 -7.51 -5.66
CA GLU A 127 14.54 -7.48 -6.56
C GLU A 127 14.08 -7.68 -8.00
N ASP A 128 14.97 -7.35 -8.95
CA ASP A 128 14.72 -7.71 -10.34
C ASP A 128 14.67 -9.24 -10.45
N ARG A 129 13.57 -9.74 -11.01
CA ARG A 129 13.23 -11.18 -11.04
C ARG A 129 14.34 -12.08 -11.60
N GLU A 130 14.66 -13.16 -10.88
CA GLU A 130 15.53 -14.24 -11.35
C GLU A 130 14.87 -15.06 -12.48
N ILE A 131 13.56 -15.30 -12.38
CA ILE A 131 12.80 -16.08 -13.36
C ILE A 131 12.07 -15.14 -14.32
N SER A 132 12.33 -15.27 -15.62
CA SER A 132 11.62 -14.50 -16.63
C SER A 132 10.17 -14.98 -16.81
N VAL A 133 9.24 -14.07 -17.11
CA VAL A 133 7.84 -14.44 -17.42
C VAL A 133 7.76 -15.42 -18.59
N LYS A 134 8.72 -15.36 -19.52
CA LYS A 134 8.79 -16.26 -20.67
C LYS A 134 9.12 -17.69 -20.24
N SER A 135 10.15 -17.87 -19.43
CA SER A 135 10.56 -19.18 -18.92
C SER A 135 9.46 -19.83 -18.07
N TYR A 136 8.79 -19.06 -17.21
CA TYR A 136 7.65 -19.58 -16.44
C TYR A 136 6.52 -20.10 -17.35
N ARG A 137 6.15 -19.33 -18.38
CA ARG A 137 5.11 -19.74 -19.34
C ARG A 137 5.51 -20.95 -20.17
N GLU A 138 6.79 -21.11 -20.49
CA GLU A 138 7.31 -22.29 -21.18
C GLU A 138 7.18 -23.53 -20.28
N GLU A 139 7.56 -23.46 -19.00
CA GLU A 139 7.41 -24.59 -18.07
C GLU A 139 5.96 -25.04 -17.90
N GLN A 140 5.00 -24.10 -17.80
CA GLN A 140 3.59 -24.45 -17.66
C GLN A 140 3.04 -25.23 -18.87
N ARG A 141 3.51 -24.92 -20.09
CA ARG A 141 3.08 -25.62 -21.32
C ARG A 141 3.48 -27.10 -21.37
N PHE A 142 4.49 -27.50 -20.60
CA PHE A 142 4.96 -28.88 -20.55
C PHE A 142 4.44 -29.64 -19.30
N LYS A 143 3.62 -28.99 -18.46
CA LYS A 143 2.97 -29.58 -17.28
C LYS A 143 1.48 -29.93 -17.52
N ASP A 144 0.90 -29.45 -18.61
CA ASP A 144 -0.41 -29.88 -19.14
C ASP A 144 -0.25 -31.11 -20.05
#